data_AF-M5C8D4-F1
#
_entry.id   AF-M5C8D4-F1
#
_cell.length_a   1.000
_cell.length_b   1.000
_cell.length_c   1.000
_cell.angle_alpha   90.00
_cell.angle_beta   90.00
_cell.angle_gamma   90.00
#
_symmetry.space_group_name_H-M   'P 1'
#
loop_
_entity.id
_entity.type
_entity.pdbx_description
1 polymer ?
#
loop_
_entity_poly.entity_id
_entity_poly.type
_entity_poly.pdbx_seq_one_letter_code
_entity_poly.pdbx_strand_id
1 'polypeptide(L)'
;MLYEILATIRQSGPANSSAECAVDPRSGDAVLVAKGSTEAWVSWVGGTEYSMETGNAASGYTFKGVDPHAELTGLLAKAAGQNAASALAGHSADYRAALGGFSLNIGQKVEKTKTTAQLRNEYKADVGNPYLEWLLFNYGRYMLIGSTRGGLPANLQGKWARDTANPWFGNYQPNINLQMNYWFVEMAGLNVTSTLWNYMEKTWVPRGSETARVLYNSTSGWVVHNAMFHVYDHFDYTNDVTWWKEHGWPMLKGVASFWLDHLVEDEHFKDDTLVAVPCNSPEQPITTLGCAHSQQVIWQLFNAVEKGFEASGDQDIAFLRDVKAKRLRLDKGIKIGSFGQLQEWKVEFDSTNNLHRHLSHLVGLYPGYTLAGFKTPTSQGQGIPDISRDQVLKASEISLISRGNGTGPDGDAGWEKIWRAACWAQLQNSTRFYRQLTYAIERNFGENLWSLYNSFVEDPIFQIDANLGYPAAVMNALVQAPDTPSLSDTLAITLLPALPSAWPSGSITAARIRGSMTLDLVWSNGRPLQANLIVGPYVRHTRQVQIWYGGKPVSSFSATPGFKRNLVFQNS
;
A
#
# COMPACT_ATOMS: atom_id res chain seq x y z
N MET A 1 -25.21 17.02 -2.23
CA MET A 1 -24.01 17.86 -2.09
C MET A 1 -24.06 18.87 -3.21
N LEU A 2 -23.83 20.14 -2.89
CA LEU A 2 -23.52 21.17 -3.87
C LEU A 2 -22.16 20.87 -4.51
N TYR A 3 -22.07 21.08 -5.82
CA TYR A 3 -20.82 21.10 -6.58
C TYR A 3 -20.81 22.33 -7.46
N GLU A 4 -19.63 22.90 -7.69
CA GLU A 4 -19.48 24.05 -8.56
C GLU A 4 -18.15 23.98 -9.31
N ILE A 5 -18.15 24.44 -10.55
CA ILE A 5 -16.97 24.60 -11.39
C ILE A 5 -16.98 26.03 -11.92
N LEU A 6 -15.89 26.76 -11.71
CA LEU A 6 -15.69 28.11 -12.21
C LEU A 6 -14.48 28.13 -13.13
N ALA A 7 -14.58 28.88 -14.23
CA ALA A 7 -13.49 29.00 -15.19
C ALA A 7 -13.38 30.42 -15.73
N THR A 8 -12.17 30.78 -16.16
CA THR A 8 -11.88 32.01 -16.90
C THR A 8 -10.94 31.72 -18.04
N ILE A 9 -11.04 32.50 -19.11
CA ILE A 9 -10.16 32.45 -20.26
C ILE A 9 -9.39 33.76 -20.38
N ARG A 10 -8.10 33.63 -20.64
CA ARG A 10 -7.21 34.73 -21.00
C ARG A 10 -6.55 34.44 -22.33
N GLN A 11 -6.08 35.51 -22.97
CA GLN A 11 -5.52 35.41 -24.30
C GLN A 11 -4.42 36.43 -24.52
N SER A 12 -3.54 36.14 -25.48
CA SER A 12 -2.57 37.06 -26.06
C SER A 12 -2.69 37.02 -27.58
N GLY A 13 -2.41 38.13 -28.25
CA GLY A 13 -2.47 38.19 -29.71
C GLY A 13 -2.52 39.62 -30.25
N PRO A 14 -2.77 39.77 -31.57
CA PRO A 14 -2.94 41.07 -32.21
C PRO A 14 -4.10 41.87 -31.60
N ALA A 15 -4.17 43.18 -31.87
CA ALA A 15 -5.16 44.08 -31.25
C ALA A 15 -6.64 43.69 -31.51
N ASN A 16 -6.93 42.92 -32.56
CA ASN A 16 -8.27 42.40 -32.86
C ASN A 16 -8.57 41.03 -32.22
N SER A 17 -7.68 40.50 -31.39
CA SER A 17 -7.89 39.27 -30.63
C SER A 17 -8.86 39.51 -29.46
N SER A 18 -9.62 38.48 -29.10
CA SER A 18 -10.59 38.55 -28.00
C SER A 18 -10.73 37.20 -27.29
N ALA A 19 -11.11 37.24 -26.02
CA ALA A 19 -11.55 36.08 -25.28
C ALA A 19 -12.77 36.45 -24.42
N GLU A 20 -13.77 35.58 -24.41
CA GLU A 20 -15.05 35.81 -23.71
C GLU A 20 -15.58 34.50 -23.10
N CYS A 21 -16.31 34.63 -22.00
CA CYS A 21 -17.18 33.59 -21.48
C CYS A 21 -18.59 33.88 -22.00
N ALA A 22 -19.17 32.97 -22.77
CA ALA A 22 -20.51 33.09 -23.32
C ALA A 22 -21.39 31.91 -22.87
N VAL A 23 -22.69 32.05 -23.03
CA VAL A 23 -23.64 30.94 -22.89
C VAL A 23 -24.09 30.57 -24.29
N ASP A 24 -23.93 29.31 -24.69
CA ASP A 24 -24.48 28.83 -25.96
C ASP A 24 -26.01 28.92 -25.87
N PRO A 25 -26.68 29.72 -26.72
CA PRO A 25 -28.12 29.93 -26.63
C PRO A 25 -28.95 28.69 -26.98
N ARG A 26 -28.35 27.65 -27.56
CA ARG A 26 -29.03 26.40 -27.95
C ARG A 26 -28.94 25.34 -26.86
N SER A 27 -27.75 25.11 -26.30
CA SER A 27 -27.55 24.10 -25.26
C SER A 27 -27.70 24.66 -23.85
N GLY A 28 -27.52 25.98 -23.67
CA GLY A 28 -27.40 26.61 -22.36
C GLY A 28 -26.01 26.43 -21.73
N ASP A 29 -25.05 25.85 -22.46
CA ASP A 29 -23.72 25.57 -21.93
C ASP A 29 -22.91 26.86 -21.75
N ALA A 30 -22.15 26.93 -20.65
CA ALA A 30 -21.10 27.93 -20.51
C ALA A 30 -19.92 27.57 -21.42
N VAL A 31 -19.60 28.43 -22.37
CA VAL A 31 -18.51 28.25 -23.34
C VAL A 31 -17.44 29.32 -23.17
N LEU A 32 -16.18 28.90 -23.25
CA LEU A 32 -15.02 29.79 -23.29
C LEU A 32 -14.59 29.94 -24.75
N VAL A 33 -14.58 31.18 -25.26
CA VAL A 33 -14.33 31.47 -26.67
C VAL A 33 -13.12 32.37 -26.79
N ALA A 34 -12.13 31.99 -27.60
CA ALA A 34 -11.03 32.85 -28.02
C ALA A 34 -11.03 33.02 -29.54
N LYS A 35 -10.88 34.25 -30.02
CA LYS A 35 -10.92 34.61 -31.46
C LYS A 35 -9.69 35.44 -31.80
N GLY A 36 -8.97 35.05 -32.86
CA GLY A 36 -7.81 35.80 -33.37
C GLY A 36 -6.60 35.81 -32.43
N SER A 37 -6.61 35.05 -31.35
CA SER A 37 -5.52 34.96 -30.38
C SER A 37 -4.35 34.12 -30.90
N THR A 38 -3.13 34.51 -30.51
CA THR A 38 -1.92 33.72 -30.73
C THR A 38 -1.78 32.64 -29.66
N GLU A 39 -2.13 32.96 -28.41
CA GLU A 39 -2.21 32.01 -27.31
C GLU A 39 -3.50 32.25 -26.52
N ALA A 40 -4.07 31.18 -25.98
CA ALA A 40 -5.16 31.25 -25.02
C ALA A 40 -4.91 30.25 -23.90
N TRP A 41 -5.24 30.62 -22.66
CA TRP A 41 -5.13 29.75 -21.51
C TRP A 41 -6.38 29.84 -20.65
N VAL A 42 -6.83 28.67 -20.21
CA VAL A 42 -8.00 28.51 -19.35
C VAL A 42 -7.52 28.17 -17.95
N SER A 43 -8.01 28.94 -16.98
CA SER A 43 -7.89 28.58 -15.57
C SER A 43 -9.26 28.14 -15.09
N TRP A 44 -9.32 26.99 -14.41
CA TRP A 44 -10.56 26.50 -13.83
C TRP A 44 -10.30 25.95 -12.43
N VAL A 45 -11.33 26.02 -11.61
CA VAL A 45 -11.37 25.47 -10.26
C VAL A 45 -12.69 24.73 -10.09
N GLY A 46 -12.70 23.70 -9.26
CA GLY A 46 -13.91 22.94 -8.95
C GLY A 46 -13.90 22.49 -7.51
N GLY A 47 -15.08 22.46 -6.90
CA GLY A 47 -15.23 22.11 -5.50
C GLY A 47 -16.63 21.63 -5.18
N THR A 48 -16.79 21.14 -3.95
CA THR A 48 -18.08 20.72 -3.41
C THR A 48 -18.20 21.26 -1.99
N GLU A 49 -19.40 21.23 -1.42
CA GLU A 49 -19.59 21.46 0.01
C GLU A 49 -19.14 20.25 0.87
N TYR A 50 -18.42 19.26 0.34
CA TYR A 50 -17.98 18.11 1.13
C TYR A 50 -17.09 18.54 2.29
N SER A 51 -17.39 18.05 3.49
CA SER A 51 -16.51 18.19 4.66
C SER A 51 -16.45 16.90 5.45
N MET A 52 -15.22 16.39 5.65
CA MET A 52 -15.00 15.23 6.53
C MET A 52 -15.24 15.56 8.00
N GLU A 53 -15.15 16.84 8.40
CA GLU A 53 -15.32 17.26 9.80
C GLU A 53 -16.76 17.09 10.30
N THR A 54 -17.72 17.02 9.39
CA THR A 54 -19.15 16.85 9.69
C THR A 54 -19.64 15.42 9.45
N GLY A 55 -18.69 14.50 9.22
CA GLY A 55 -18.95 13.06 9.14
C GLY A 55 -19.04 12.39 10.51
N ASN A 56 -19.63 13.01 11.53
CA ASN A 56 -19.73 12.45 12.89
C ASN A 56 -21.15 12.57 13.47
N ALA A 57 -21.42 11.87 14.57
CA ALA A 57 -22.73 11.86 15.22
C ALA A 57 -23.22 13.25 15.63
N ALA A 58 -22.32 14.12 16.11
CA ALA A 58 -22.66 15.50 16.51
C ALA A 58 -23.21 16.33 15.34
N SER A 59 -22.78 16.02 14.12
CA SER A 59 -23.25 16.68 12.89
C SER A 59 -24.29 15.86 12.13
N GLY A 60 -24.82 14.77 12.71
CA GLY A 60 -25.77 13.87 12.04
C GLY A 60 -25.21 13.20 10.78
N TYR A 61 -23.89 13.00 10.69
CA TYR A 61 -23.21 12.39 9.54
C TYR A 61 -23.51 13.05 8.19
N THR A 62 -23.65 14.39 8.17
CA THR A 62 -24.05 15.11 6.94
C THR A 62 -22.98 15.12 5.86
N PHE A 63 -21.69 15.15 6.26
CA PHE A 63 -20.55 15.40 5.37
C PHE A 63 -20.66 16.70 4.57
N LYS A 64 -21.45 17.66 5.06
CA LYS A 64 -21.62 18.98 4.44
C LYS A 64 -20.87 20.02 5.24
N GLY A 65 -20.11 20.85 4.55
CA GLY A 65 -19.44 22.04 5.02
C GLY A 65 -20.11 23.29 4.47
N VAL A 66 -19.31 24.31 4.21
CA VAL A 66 -19.76 25.60 3.67
C VAL A 66 -19.94 25.49 2.16
N ASP A 67 -20.84 26.29 1.60
CA ASP A 67 -20.95 26.50 0.15
C ASP A 67 -19.57 26.86 -0.44
N PRO A 68 -19.10 26.14 -1.48
CA PRO A 68 -17.74 26.32 -2.00
C PRO A 68 -17.54 27.63 -2.78
N HIS A 69 -18.60 28.38 -3.13
CA HIS A 69 -18.54 29.48 -4.09
C HIS A 69 -17.54 30.58 -3.74
N ALA A 70 -17.52 31.01 -2.48
CA ALA A 70 -16.61 32.06 -2.02
C ALA A 70 -15.13 31.62 -2.11
N GLU A 71 -14.85 30.36 -1.74
CA GLU A 71 -13.51 29.78 -1.83
C GLU A 71 -13.07 29.65 -3.30
N LEU A 72 -13.92 29.07 -4.14
CA LEU A 72 -13.64 28.84 -5.56
C LEU A 72 -13.41 30.17 -6.30
N THR A 73 -14.22 31.19 -6.04
CA THR A 73 -14.02 32.52 -6.64
C THR A 73 -12.64 33.10 -6.25
N GLY A 74 -12.24 32.97 -4.99
CA GLY A 74 -10.92 33.38 -4.52
C GLY A 74 -9.76 32.59 -5.16
N LEU A 75 -9.91 31.27 -5.33
CA LEU A 75 -8.92 30.43 -6.01
C LEU A 75 -8.81 30.76 -7.49
N LEU A 76 -9.94 30.97 -8.18
CA LEU A 76 -9.95 31.34 -9.59
C LEU A 76 -9.26 32.69 -9.82
N ALA A 77 -9.53 33.69 -8.98
CA ALA A 77 -8.86 35.00 -9.07
C ALA A 77 -7.33 34.88 -8.95
N LYS A 78 -6.85 34.05 -8.01
CA LYS A 78 -5.41 33.76 -7.85
C LYS A 78 -4.83 33.03 -9.06
N ALA A 79 -5.51 31.98 -9.53
CA ALA A 79 -5.07 31.19 -10.68
C ALA A 79 -5.02 32.03 -11.96
N ALA A 80 -6.06 32.85 -12.19
CA ALA A 80 -6.12 33.76 -13.31
C ALA A 80 -4.93 34.71 -13.33
N GLY A 81 -4.51 35.24 -12.16
CA GLY A 81 -3.38 36.15 -12.03
C GLY A 81 -2.02 35.58 -12.47
N GLN A 82 -1.88 34.27 -12.64
CA GLN A 82 -0.63 33.62 -13.05
C GLN A 82 -0.52 33.50 -14.58
N ASN A 83 0.71 33.57 -15.10
CA ASN A 83 0.98 33.17 -16.48
C ASN A 83 1.35 31.67 -16.54
N ALA A 84 1.10 31.02 -17.68
CA ALA A 84 1.26 29.58 -17.84
C ALA A 84 2.68 29.07 -17.51
N ALA A 85 3.72 29.83 -17.87
CA ALA A 85 5.11 29.46 -17.59
C ALA A 85 5.41 29.44 -16.08
N SER A 86 4.97 30.46 -15.35
CA SER A 86 5.12 30.53 -13.89
C SER A 86 4.33 29.44 -13.17
N ALA A 87 3.11 29.16 -13.63
CA ALA A 87 2.27 28.09 -13.09
C ALA A 87 2.90 26.70 -13.33
N LEU A 88 3.43 26.45 -14.53
CA LEU A 88 4.14 25.20 -14.85
C LEU A 88 5.41 25.03 -14.01
N ALA A 89 6.18 26.09 -13.80
CA ALA A 89 7.36 26.05 -12.95
C ALA A 89 7.01 25.73 -11.49
N GLY A 90 5.98 26.39 -10.95
CA GLY A 90 5.45 26.12 -9.61
C GLY A 90 4.94 24.69 -9.46
N HIS A 91 4.11 24.22 -10.39
CA HIS A 91 3.62 22.84 -10.45
C HIS A 91 4.77 21.83 -10.49
N SER A 92 5.77 22.07 -11.35
CA SER A 92 6.90 21.16 -11.52
C SER A 92 7.76 21.08 -10.26
N ALA A 93 7.97 22.20 -9.56
CA ALA A 93 8.72 22.24 -8.31
C ALA A 93 7.97 21.49 -7.19
N ASP A 94 6.68 21.75 -7.06
CA ASP A 94 5.80 21.10 -6.08
C ASP A 94 5.72 19.58 -6.32
N TYR A 95 5.51 19.15 -7.57
CA TYR A 95 5.43 17.74 -7.92
C TYR A 95 6.77 17.01 -7.69
N ARG A 96 7.91 17.64 -8.01
CA ARG A 96 9.24 17.10 -7.70
C ARG A 96 9.48 16.95 -6.20
N ALA A 97 8.99 17.89 -5.38
CA ALA A 97 9.07 17.76 -3.93
C ALA A 97 8.26 16.57 -3.42
N ALA A 98 7.05 16.34 -3.97
CA ALA A 98 6.20 15.20 -3.61
C ALA A 98 6.80 13.84 -4.04
N LEU A 99 7.52 13.79 -5.16
CA LEU A 99 8.24 12.59 -5.63
C LEU A 99 9.37 12.16 -4.70
N GLY A 100 9.93 13.08 -3.91
CA GLY A 100 11.09 12.83 -3.07
C GLY A 100 12.37 12.52 -3.86
N GLY A 101 13.41 12.09 -3.15
CA GLY A 101 14.73 11.77 -3.72
C GLY A 101 14.85 10.39 -4.36
N PHE A 102 13.81 9.55 -4.25
CA PHE A 102 13.87 8.16 -4.70
C PHE A 102 14.04 8.05 -6.22
N SER A 103 14.94 7.18 -6.66
CA SER A 103 15.04 6.76 -8.06
C SER A 103 15.35 5.28 -8.22
N LEU A 104 14.86 4.70 -9.32
CA LEU A 104 15.09 3.32 -9.73
C LEU A 104 15.66 3.28 -11.14
N ASN A 105 16.66 2.44 -11.35
CA ASN A 105 17.21 2.03 -12.63
C ASN A 105 17.32 0.50 -12.65
N ILE A 106 16.77 -0.13 -13.69
CA ILE A 106 16.80 -1.58 -13.92
C ILE A 106 17.49 -1.93 -15.25
N GLY A 107 18.37 -1.05 -15.73
CA GLY A 107 19.04 -1.17 -17.01
C GLY A 107 18.18 -0.69 -18.19
N GLN A 108 17.09 0.02 -17.92
CA GLN A 108 16.20 0.51 -18.96
C GLN A 108 16.89 1.47 -19.92
N LYS A 109 16.56 1.36 -21.21
CA LYS A 109 16.93 2.32 -22.25
C LYS A 109 15.66 2.97 -22.74
N VAL A 110 15.63 4.31 -22.74
CA VAL A 110 14.46 5.06 -23.18
C VAL A 110 14.14 4.72 -24.64
N GLU A 111 12.95 4.18 -24.88
CA GLU A 111 12.44 3.99 -26.23
C GLU A 111 11.89 5.33 -26.75
N LYS A 112 12.32 5.70 -27.97
CA LYS A 112 11.95 6.98 -28.62
C LYS A 112 11.21 6.79 -29.94
N THR A 113 11.17 5.56 -30.46
CA THR A 113 10.62 5.24 -31.79
C THR A 113 9.22 4.66 -31.73
N LYS A 114 8.81 4.12 -30.58
CA LYS A 114 7.49 3.53 -30.36
C LYS A 114 6.72 4.29 -29.29
N THR A 115 5.40 4.35 -29.46
CA THR A 115 4.46 4.80 -28.44
C THR A 115 4.38 3.78 -27.30
N THR A 116 3.95 4.22 -26.12
CA THR A 116 3.67 3.31 -25.00
C THR A 116 2.63 2.25 -25.37
N ALA A 117 1.63 2.60 -26.19
CA ALA A 117 0.62 1.66 -26.69
C ALA A 117 1.25 0.53 -27.53
N GLN A 118 2.13 0.88 -28.47
CA GLN A 118 2.87 -0.11 -29.26
C GLN A 118 3.75 -1.01 -28.38
N LEU A 119 4.49 -0.41 -27.44
CA LEU A 119 5.34 -1.15 -26.50
C LEU A 119 4.54 -2.12 -25.63
N ARG A 120 3.39 -1.68 -25.13
CA ARG A 120 2.45 -2.54 -24.41
C ARG A 120 2.02 -3.69 -25.34
N ASN A 121 1.48 -3.40 -26.52
CA ASN A 121 0.91 -4.44 -27.39
C ASN A 121 1.94 -5.50 -27.84
N GLU A 122 3.21 -5.14 -27.88
CA GLU A 122 4.33 -6.05 -28.15
C GLU A 122 4.83 -6.80 -26.90
N TYR A 123 4.47 -6.35 -25.70
CA TYR A 123 4.94 -6.92 -24.44
C TYR A 123 4.48 -8.38 -24.27
N LYS A 124 5.40 -9.25 -23.87
CA LYS A 124 5.15 -10.68 -23.63
C LYS A 124 5.68 -11.09 -22.27
N ALA A 125 4.92 -11.89 -21.53
CA ALA A 125 5.38 -12.46 -20.28
C ALA A 125 6.68 -13.26 -20.46
N ASP A 126 7.55 -13.24 -19.45
CA ASP A 126 8.93 -13.77 -19.43
C ASP A 126 9.93 -13.15 -20.41
N VAL A 127 9.49 -12.53 -21.51
CA VAL A 127 10.36 -11.74 -22.39
C VAL A 127 10.59 -10.37 -21.77
N GLY A 128 9.51 -9.69 -21.40
CA GLY A 128 9.51 -8.38 -20.76
C GLY A 128 10.04 -7.24 -21.63
N ASN A 129 10.15 -6.08 -21.01
CA ASN A 129 10.70 -4.85 -21.56
C ASN A 129 11.10 -3.93 -20.40
N PRO A 130 12.41 -3.83 -20.06
CA PRO A 130 12.86 -3.03 -18.92
C PRO A 130 12.45 -1.56 -18.98
N TYR A 131 12.25 -0.97 -20.16
CA TYR A 131 11.74 0.40 -20.26
C TYR A 131 10.27 0.51 -19.87
N LEU A 132 9.42 -0.41 -20.34
CA LEU A 132 8.01 -0.41 -19.97
C LEU A 132 7.82 -0.73 -18.47
N GLU A 133 8.61 -1.67 -17.94
CA GLU A 133 8.58 -2.06 -16.52
C GLU A 133 9.03 -0.93 -15.60
N TRP A 134 10.08 -0.19 -15.99
CA TRP A 134 10.53 1.01 -15.28
C TRP A 134 9.52 2.16 -15.40
N LEU A 135 8.91 2.33 -16.58
CA LEU A 135 7.89 3.34 -16.81
C LEU A 135 6.68 3.07 -15.91
N LEU A 136 6.21 1.82 -15.85
CA LEU A 136 5.08 1.41 -15.01
C LEU A 136 5.37 1.63 -13.52
N PHE A 137 6.60 1.34 -13.06
CA PHE A 137 7.03 1.65 -11.70
C PHE A 137 6.86 3.14 -11.35
N ASN A 138 7.35 4.02 -12.22
CA ASN A 138 7.24 5.46 -12.01
C ASN A 138 5.80 5.97 -12.25
N TYR A 139 5.03 5.29 -13.07
CA TYR A 139 3.63 5.60 -13.29
C TYR A 139 2.79 5.34 -12.03
N GLY A 140 3.05 4.26 -11.29
CA GLY A 140 2.44 4.05 -9.96
C GLY A 140 2.73 5.17 -8.97
N ARG A 141 3.98 5.64 -8.89
CA ARG A 141 4.37 6.83 -8.09
C ARG A 141 3.60 8.07 -8.54
N TYR A 142 3.54 8.31 -9.84
CA TYR A 142 2.79 9.44 -10.42
C TYR A 142 1.31 9.39 -10.09
N MET A 143 0.70 8.21 -10.23
CA MET A 143 -0.72 8.04 -9.98
C MET A 143 -1.09 8.25 -8.51
N LEU A 144 -0.25 7.78 -7.58
CA LEU A 144 -0.49 8.01 -6.16
C LEU A 144 -0.41 9.50 -5.81
N ILE A 145 0.66 10.20 -6.24
CA ILE A 145 0.79 11.65 -6.00
C ILE A 145 -0.40 12.41 -6.61
N GLY A 146 -0.79 12.02 -7.83
CA GLY A 146 -1.92 12.61 -8.52
C GLY A 146 -3.25 12.42 -7.78
N SER A 147 -3.44 11.34 -7.02
CA SER A 147 -4.74 10.97 -6.44
C SER A 147 -4.89 11.27 -4.94
N THR A 148 -3.84 11.68 -4.23
CA THR A 148 -3.83 11.76 -2.75
C THR A 148 -3.56 13.14 -2.17
N ARG A 149 -3.41 14.17 -3.00
CA ARG A 149 -3.09 15.55 -2.57
C ARG A 149 -4.31 16.49 -2.59
N GLY A 150 -5.50 15.92 -2.38
CA GLY A 150 -6.77 16.63 -2.18
C GLY A 150 -7.32 16.43 -0.77
N GLY A 151 -8.65 16.29 -0.64
CA GLY A 151 -9.30 16.02 0.64
C GLY A 151 -9.41 14.53 1.00
N LEU A 152 -9.17 13.61 0.07
CA LEU A 152 -9.45 12.19 0.25
C LEU A 152 -8.28 11.31 -0.26
N PRO A 153 -8.12 10.09 0.27
CA PRO A 153 -7.11 9.15 -0.20
C PRO A 153 -7.48 8.57 -1.57
N ALA A 154 -6.52 7.86 -2.18
CA ALA A 154 -6.73 7.14 -3.43
C ALA A 154 -7.76 6.02 -3.23
N ASN A 155 -8.89 6.11 -3.92
CA ASN A 155 -9.93 5.09 -3.91
C ASN A 155 -9.62 3.97 -4.93
N LEU A 156 -10.58 3.10 -5.23
CA LEU A 156 -10.42 2.02 -6.22
C LEU A 156 -9.97 2.48 -7.63
N GLN A 157 -10.15 3.76 -7.97
CA GLN A 157 -9.74 4.37 -9.24
C GLN A 157 -8.84 5.60 -9.01
N GLY A 158 -8.25 5.72 -7.82
CA GLY A 158 -7.48 6.87 -7.36
C GLY A 158 -8.36 8.10 -7.18
N LYS A 159 -8.56 8.84 -8.27
CA LYS A 159 -9.49 9.97 -8.38
C LYS A 159 -10.09 10.12 -9.79
N TRP A 160 -9.81 9.17 -10.69
CA TRP A 160 -10.22 9.23 -12.09
C TRP A 160 -11.46 8.40 -12.29
N ALA A 161 -12.55 9.04 -12.70
CA ALA A 161 -13.81 8.39 -13.01
C ALA A 161 -14.28 8.86 -14.38
N ARG A 162 -14.79 7.93 -15.19
CA ARG A 162 -15.41 8.23 -16.49
C ARG A 162 -16.92 8.43 -16.34
N ASP A 163 -17.53 7.60 -15.52
CA ASP A 163 -18.97 7.41 -15.47
C ASP A 163 -19.58 8.02 -14.20
N THR A 164 -20.88 8.30 -14.22
CA THR A 164 -21.61 8.82 -13.05
C THR A 164 -21.79 7.77 -11.94
N ALA A 165 -21.65 6.49 -12.30
CA ALA A 165 -21.64 5.36 -11.39
C ALA A 165 -20.41 4.49 -11.70
N ASN A 166 -19.48 4.40 -10.76
CA ASN A 166 -18.27 3.60 -10.92
C ASN A 166 -18.48 2.17 -10.41
N PRO A 167 -17.83 1.15 -11.02
CA PRO A 167 -17.75 -0.20 -10.48
C PRO A 167 -17.33 -0.20 -9.00
N TRP A 168 -18.06 -0.98 -8.18
CA TRP A 168 -17.93 -1.01 -6.72
C TRP A 168 -17.97 0.38 -6.07
N PHE A 169 -18.72 1.31 -6.67
CA PHE A 169 -18.87 2.70 -6.25
C PHE A 169 -17.57 3.52 -6.24
N GLY A 170 -16.48 3.02 -6.82
CA GLY A 170 -15.16 3.66 -6.70
C GLY A 170 -14.79 3.90 -5.23
N ASN A 171 -15.20 3.02 -4.31
CA ASN A 171 -15.10 3.24 -2.88
C ASN A 171 -13.71 2.90 -2.31
N TYR A 172 -13.62 2.79 -0.98
CA TYR A 172 -12.42 2.37 -0.27
C TYR A 172 -12.62 0.95 0.23
N GLN A 173 -12.10 -0.06 -0.48
CA GLN A 173 -12.20 -1.47 -0.06
C GLN A 173 -11.06 -1.83 0.89
N PRO A 174 -11.34 -2.03 2.18
CA PRO A 174 -10.32 -2.33 3.16
C PRO A 174 -10.29 -3.84 3.33
N ASN A 175 -9.98 -4.63 2.32
CA ASN A 175 -9.64 -6.06 2.50
C ASN A 175 -8.44 -6.48 1.63
N ILE A 176 -7.96 -5.59 0.77
CA ILE A 176 -6.70 -5.67 0.03
C ILE A 176 -6.43 -4.36 -0.71
N ASN A 177 -7.42 -3.79 -1.40
CA ASN A 177 -7.19 -2.74 -2.41
C ASN A 177 -6.70 -1.44 -1.80
N LEU A 178 -7.35 -0.94 -0.74
CA LEU A 178 -6.88 0.29 -0.10
C LEU A 178 -5.45 0.11 0.44
N GLN A 179 -5.13 -1.04 1.04
CA GLN A 179 -3.78 -1.25 1.55
C GLN A 179 -2.76 -1.39 0.40
N MET A 180 -3.13 -2.08 -0.68
CA MET A 180 -2.31 -2.21 -1.89
C MET A 180 -1.96 -0.85 -2.51
N ASN A 181 -2.88 0.12 -2.46
CA ASN A 181 -2.64 1.49 -2.94
C ASN A 181 -1.43 2.15 -2.25
N TYR A 182 -1.08 1.74 -1.02
CA TYR A 182 -0.07 2.38 -0.19
C TYR A 182 1.12 1.49 0.17
N TRP A 183 1.22 0.25 -0.34
CA TRP A 183 2.32 -0.67 0.03
C TRP A 183 3.73 -0.10 -0.18
N PHE A 184 3.94 0.67 -1.25
CA PHE A 184 5.27 1.18 -1.62
C PHE A 184 5.58 2.58 -1.10
N VAL A 185 4.59 3.29 -0.54
CA VAL A 185 4.66 4.75 -0.34
C VAL A 185 5.85 5.15 0.52
N GLU A 186 6.09 4.40 1.60
CA GLU A 186 7.21 4.65 2.50
C GLU A 186 8.54 4.26 1.86
N MET A 187 8.63 3.07 1.25
CA MET A 187 9.84 2.58 0.60
C MET A 187 10.34 3.53 -0.50
N ALA A 188 9.41 4.12 -1.26
CA ALA A 188 9.69 5.09 -2.32
C ALA A 188 9.82 6.54 -1.79
N GLY A 189 9.76 6.75 -0.47
CA GLY A 189 9.97 8.04 0.16
C GLY A 189 8.97 9.13 -0.23
N LEU A 190 7.75 8.75 -0.61
CA LEU A 190 6.72 9.70 -1.04
C LEU A 190 6.08 10.38 0.17
N ASN A 191 5.87 11.70 0.08
CA ASN A 191 5.21 12.49 1.12
C ASN A 191 3.74 12.79 0.74
N VAL A 192 2.90 11.76 0.74
CA VAL A 192 1.52 11.85 0.22
C VAL A 192 0.47 11.06 1.01
N THR A 193 0.79 10.63 2.24
CA THR A 193 -0.09 9.77 3.05
C THR A 193 -1.04 10.53 3.98
N SER A 194 -0.89 11.85 4.11
CA SER A 194 -1.69 12.66 5.06
C SER A 194 -3.21 12.53 4.84
N THR A 195 -3.67 12.43 3.59
CA THR A 195 -5.10 12.24 3.28
C THR A 195 -5.63 10.89 3.71
N LEU A 196 -4.79 9.84 3.74
CA LEU A 196 -5.17 8.54 4.27
C LEU A 196 -5.39 8.62 5.78
N TRP A 197 -4.47 9.26 6.51
CA TRP A 197 -4.57 9.42 7.96
C TRP A 197 -5.77 10.27 8.36
N ASN A 198 -5.94 11.42 7.71
CA ASN A 198 -7.11 12.29 7.92
C ASN A 198 -8.42 11.54 7.69
N TYR A 199 -8.49 10.74 6.62
CA TYR A 199 -9.66 9.92 6.33
C TYR A 199 -9.88 8.85 7.40
N MET A 200 -8.85 8.12 7.82
CA MET A 200 -9.01 7.14 8.90
C MET A 200 -9.51 7.80 10.20
N GLU A 201 -8.89 8.89 10.64
CA GLU A 201 -9.24 9.57 11.89
C GLU A 201 -10.62 10.20 11.87
N LYS A 202 -10.92 10.97 10.83
CA LYS A 202 -12.15 11.75 10.76
C LYS A 202 -13.31 10.95 10.20
N THR A 203 -13.03 9.83 9.54
CA THR A 203 -14.06 8.97 8.96
C THR A 203 -14.15 7.59 9.58
N TRP A 204 -13.07 6.82 9.64
CA TRP A 204 -13.18 5.45 10.11
C TRP A 204 -13.31 5.34 11.62
N VAL A 205 -12.53 6.09 12.40
CA VAL A 205 -12.56 6.01 13.87
C VAL A 205 -13.95 6.32 14.44
N PRO A 206 -14.63 7.45 14.14
CA PRO A 206 -15.92 7.76 14.76
C PRO A 206 -17.01 6.75 14.37
N ARG A 207 -17.08 6.38 13.09
CA ARG A 207 -18.05 5.39 12.59
C ARG A 207 -17.75 3.99 13.09
N GLY A 208 -16.49 3.60 13.09
CA GLY A 208 -16.03 2.30 13.59
C GLY A 208 -16.27 2.15 15.09
N SER A 209 -16.22 3.25 15.85
CA SER A 209 -16.58 3.27 17.27
C SER A 209 -18.09 3.04 17.46
N GLU A 210 -18.91 3.69 16.62
CA GLU A 210 -20.35 3.44 16.63
C GLU A 210 -20.68 2.00 16.19
N THR A 211 -20.03 1.48 15.16
CA THR A 211 -20.17 0.09 14.73
C THR A 211 -19.80 -0.88 15.85
N ALA A 212 -18.66 -0.67 16.52
CA ALA A 212 -18.24 -1.47 17.67
C ALA A 212 -19.31 -1.46 18.78
N ARG A 213 -19.82 -0.28 19.14
CA ARG A 213 -20.86 -0.14 20.15
C ARG A 213 -22.18 -0.80 19.75
N VAL A 214 -22.67 -0.56 18.54
CA VAL A 214 -24.02 -0.97 18.09
C VAL A 214 -24.07 -2.44 17.72
N LEU A 215 -23.08 -2.96 16.99
CA LEU A 215 -23.10 -4.33 16.47
C LEU A 215 -22.44 -5.33 17.41
N TYR A 216 -21.45 -4.89 18.19
CA TYR A 216 -20.64 -5.79 19.03
C TYR A 216 -20.78 -5.52 20.52
N ASN A 217 -21.60 -4.55 20.92
CA ASN A 217 -21.77 -4.15 22.32
C ASN A 217 -20.43 -3.76 23.00
N SER A 218 -19.48 -3.24 22.22
CA SER A 218 -18.18 -2.83 22.75
C SER A 218 -18.31 -1.51 23.52
N THR A 219 -17.68 -1.43 24.70
CA THR A 219 -17.61 -0.20 25.50
C THR A 219 -16.37 0.65 25.19
N SER A 220 -15.45 0.12 24.38
CA SER A 220 -14.19 0.77 24.01
C SER A 220 -13.77 0.39 22.58
N GLY A 221 -12.86 1.18 22.01
CA GLY A 221 -12.26 0.91 20.71
C GLY A 221 -13.16 1.21 19.51
N TRP A 222 -12.66 0.82 18.34
CA TRP A 222 -13.36 0.95 17.07
C TRP A 222 -12.97 -0.20 16.14
N VAL A 223 -13.85 -0.51 15.19
CA VAL A 223 -13.58 -1.57 14.20
C VAL A 223 -13.86 -1.08 12.79
N VAL A 224 -12.88 -1.29 11.93
CA VAL A 224 -13.05 -1.54 10.50
C VAL A 224 -12.44 -2.92 10.31
N HIS A 225 -13.07 -3.83 9.59
CA HIS A 225 -12.74 -5.27 9.56
C HIS A 225 -11.39 -5.62 8.90
N ASN A 226 -10.37 -4.76 9.00
CA ASN A 226 -9.05 -4.91 8.40
C ASN A 226 -7.91 -4.23 9.18
N ALA A 227 -6.73 -4.25 8.58
CA ALA A 227 -5.45 -4.16 9.25
C ALA A 227 -4.85 -2.75 9.37
N MET A 228 -4.15 -2.55 10.48
CA MET A 228 -3.48 -1.30 10.87
C MET A 228 -1.98 -1.27 10.51
N PHE A 229 -1.48 -2.18 9.66
CA PHE A 229 -0.05 -2.24 9.36
C PHE A 229 0.50 -0.95 8.73
N HIS A 230 -0.28 -0.25 7.90
CA HIS A 230 0.16 1.03 7.32
C HIS A 230 0.41 2.12 8.38
N VAL A 231 -0.39 2.14 9.45
CA VAL A 231 -0.26 3.14 10.51
C VAL A 231 1.05 2.93 11.28
N TYR A 232 1.37 1.68 11.63
CA TYR A 232 2.65 1.38 12.28
C TYR A 232 3.83 1.48 11.31
N ASP A 233 3.67 1.09 10.04
CA ASP A 233 4.71 1.22 9.02
C ASP A 233 5.10 2.67 8.81
N HIS A 234 4.13 3.58 8.70
CA HIS A 234 4.43 5.00 8.59
C HIS A 234 5.31 5.47 9.75
N PHE A 235 4.96 5.12 10.98
CA PHE A 235 5.77 5.44 12.15
C PHE A 235 7.15 4.77 12.12
N ASP A 236 7.24 3.51 11.72
CA ASP A 236 8.48 2.76 11.74
C ASP A 236 9.48 3.23 10.68
N TYR A 237 8.99 3.61 9.49
CA TYR A 237 9.81 4.16 8.42
C TYR A 237 10.22 5.62 8.66
N THR A 238 9.30 6.47 9.11
CA THR A 238 9.57 7.91 9.31
C THR A 238 10.23 8.23 10.64
N ASN A 239 10.01 7.38 11.65
CA ASN A 239 10.37 7.63 13.04
C ASN A 239 9.76 8.93 13.61
N ASP A 240 8.62 9.37 13.06
CA ASP A 240 7.90 10.56 13.52
C ASP A 240 7.11 10.26 14.80
N VAL A 241 7.74 10.55 15.94
CA VAL A 241 7.16 10.34 17.27
C VAL A 241 6.00 11.30 17.54
N THR A 242 6.04 12.52 16.98
CA THR A 242 4.95 13.49 17.17
C THR A 242 3.70 13.00 16.48
N TRP A 243 3.81 12.64 15.19
CA TRP A 243 2.70 12.04 14.45
C TRP A 243 2.19 10.76 15.13
N TRP A 244 3.10 9.91 15.62
CA TRP A 244 2.68 8.71 16.33
C TRP A 244 1.82 9.01 17.55
N LYS A 245 2.20 9.99 18.38
CA LYS A 245 1.44 10.37 19.57
C LYS A 245 0.07 10.96 19.23
N GLU A 246 0.04 11.85 18.25
CA GLU A 246 -1.15 12.64 17.91
C GLU A 246 -2.16 11.88 17.06
N HIS A 247 -1.67 11.00 16.18
CA HIS A 247 -2.44 10.41 15.09
C HIS A 247 -2.39 8.86 15.11
N GLY A 248 -1.18 8.30 15.01
CA GLY A 248 -0.99 6.87 14.82
C GLY A 248 -1.44 6.01 16.01
N TRP A 249 -1.04 6.41 17.22
CA TRP A 249 -1.32 5.68 18.46
C TRP A 249 -2.81 5.64 18.81
N PRO A 250 -3.57 6.75 18.81
CA PRO A 250 -5.01 6.70 19.08
C PRO A 250 -5.76 5.75 18.14
N MET A 251 -5.45 5.81 16.82
CA MET A 251 -6.02 4.89 15.85
C MET A 251 -5.69 3.43 16.18
N LEU A 252 -4.40 3.13 16.39
CA LEU A 252 -3.94 1.76 16.63
C LEU A 252 -4.46 1.19 17.96
N LYS A 253 -4.38 1.97 19.06
CA LYS A 253 -4.88 1.58 20.40
C LYS A 253 -6.38 1.30 20.35
N GLY A 254 -7.15 2.08 19.59
CA GLY A 254 -8.59 1.88 19.43
C GLY A 254 -8.95 0.53 18.81
N VAL A 255 -8.28 0.13 17.71
CA VAL A 255 -8.51 -1.19 17.10
C VAL A 255 -7.99 -2.32 18.00
N ALA A 256 -6.87 -2.11 18.70
CA ALA A 256 -6.34 -3.09 19.63
C ALA A 256 -7.28 -3.32 20.83
N SER A 257 -7.90 -2.26 21.34
CA SER A 257 -8.88 -2.34 22.44
C SER A 257 -10.12 -3.14 22.02
N PHE A 258 -10.60 -2.94 20.79
CA PHE A 258 -11.67 -3.78 20.24
C PHE A 258 -11.27 -5.26 20.25
N TRP A 259 -10.11 -5.63 19.72
CA TRP A 259 -9.71 -7.04 19.69
C TRP A 259 -9.37 -7.62 21.06
N LEU A 260 -8.91 -6.80 22.02
CA LEU A 260 -8.78 -7.24 23.40
C LEU A 260 -10.13 -7.72 23.96
N ASP A 261 -11.23 -7.06 23.64
CA ASP A 261 -12.55 -7.43 24.18
C ASP A 261 -13.21 -8.59 23.40
N HIS A 262 -12.84 -8.80 22.13
CA HIS A 262 -13.58 -9.70 21.22
C HIS A 262 -12.84 -11.00 20.86
N LEU A 263 -11.58 -11.15 21.28
CA LEU A 263 -10.91 -12.45 21.23
C LEU A 263 -11.48 -13.38 22.31
N VAL A 264 -12.02 -14.51 21.87
CA VAL A 264 -12.64 -15.54 22.72
C VAL A 264 -11.79 -16.80 22.77
N GLU A 265 -12.00 -17.64 23.79
CA GLU A 265 -11.35 -18.95 23.87
C GLU A 265 -11.87 -19.89 22.78
N ASP A 266 -11.00 -20.72 22.24
CA ASP A 266 -11.36 -21.71 21.23
C ASP A 266 -12.11 -22.89 21.85
N GLU A 267 -13.43 -22.77 21.90
CA GLU A 267 -14.32 -23.83 22.40
C GLU A 267 -14.52 -25.00 21.42
N HIS A 268 -14.09 -24.86 20.16
CA HIS A 268 -14.22 -25.92 19.16
C HIS A 268 -13.09 -26.93 19.27
N PHE A 269 -11.84 -26.47 19.25
CA PHE A 269 -10.66 -27.31 19.37
C PHE A 269 -10.21 -27.51 20.83
N LYS A 270 -10.59 -26.61 21.73
CA LYS A 270 -10.21 -26.65 23.16
C LYS A 270 -8.69 -26.75 23.35
N ASP A 271 -7.96 -25.97 22.56
CA ASP A 271 -6.49 -25.93 22.55
C ASP A 271 -5.92 -24.74 23.34
N ASP A 272 -6.74 -24.17 24.22
CA ASP A 272 -6.48 -23.01 25.08
C ASP A 272 -6.11 -21.70 24.36
N THR A 273 -6.20 -21.68 23.02
CA THR A 273 -5.91 -20.49 22.24
C THR A 273 -7.06 -19.49 22.23
N LEU A 274 -6.72 -18.23 21.89
CA LEU A 274 -7.70 -17.19 21.60
C LEU A 274 -7.92 -17.07 20.09
N VAL A 275 -9.18 -16.90 19.69
CA VAL A 275 -9.61 -16.84 18.30
C VAL A 275 -10.60 -15.70 18.04
N ALA A 276 -10.54 -15.14 16.83
CA ALA A 276 -11.58 -14.24 16.31
C ALA A 276 -12.81 -15.04 15.85
N VAL A 277 -13.99 -14.65 16.33
CA VAL A 277 -15.28 -15.30 16.00
C VAL A 277 -16.41 -14.26 15.90
N PRO A 278 -17.27 -14.32 14.85
CA PRO A 278 -17.05 -15.08 13.62
C PRO A 278 -15.87 -14.50 12.82
N CYS A 279 -15.26 -15.32 11.99
CA CYS A 279 -14.26 -14.90 11.02
C CYS A 279 -14.66 -15.31 9.61
N ASN A 280 -14.23 -14.52 8.64
CA ASN A 280 -14.30 -14.84 7.23
C ASN A 280 -12.91 -14.63 6.61
N SER A 281 -12.52 -15.48 5.67
CA SER A 281 -11.33 -15.25 4.85
C SER A 281 -11.77 -14.51 3.58
N PRO A 282 -11.46 -13.23 3.40
CA PRO A 282 -11.94 -12.46 2.25
C PRO A 282 -11.54 -13.15 0.93
N GLU A 283 -12.42 -13.37 -0.04
CA GLU A 283 -13.89 -13.23 -0.02
C GLU A 283 -14.54 -14.59 -0.25
N GLN A 284 -14.11 -15.57 0.54
CA GLN A 284 -14.60 -16.93 0.44
C GLN A 284 -15.91 -17.11 1.22
N PRO A 285 -16.78 -18.05 0.80
CA PRO A 285 -18.13 -18.17 1.36
C PRO A 285 -18.18 -18.65 2.82
N ILE A 286 -17.09 -19.22 3.33
CA ILE A 286 -17.06 -19.85 4.65
C ILE A 286 -16.91 -18.79 5.75
N THR A 287 -17.85 -18.79 6.70
CA THR A 287 -17.75 -18.08 7.98
C THR A 287 -17.55 -19.10 9.10
N THR A 288 -16.51 -18.92 9.90
CA THR A 288 -16.05 -19.90 10.91
C THR A 288 -15.35 -19.20 12.09
N LEU A 289 -14.42 -19.87 12.77
CA LEU A 289 -13.54 -19.32 13.80
C LEU A 289 -12.06 -19.32 13.36
N GLY A 290 -11.28 -18.37 13.90
CA GLY A 290 -9.81 -18.43 13.84
C GLY A 290 -9.20 -18.42 12.43
N CYS A 291 -9.81 -17.72 11.48
CA CYS A 291 -9.32 -17.63 10.09
C CYS A 291 -7.91 -17.05 10.08
N ALA A 292 -7.01 -17.66 9.31
CA ALA A 292 -5.58 -17.31 9.32
C ALA A 292 -5.35 -15.81 9.05
N HIS A 293 -6.12 -15.21 8.14
CA HIS A 293 -6.09 -13.78 7.86
C HIS A 293 -6.28 -12.91 9.12
N SER A 294 -7.38 -13.13 9.86
CA SER A 294 -7.70 -12.33 11.06
C SER A 294 -6.62 -12.50 12.13
N GLN A 295 -6.22 -13.75 12.37
CA GLN A 295 -5.23 -14.09 13.38
C GLN A 295 -3.88 -13.44 13.12
N GLN A 296 -3.38 -13.54 11.88
CA GLN A 296 -2.11 -12.94 11.50
C GLN A 296 -2.14 -11.41 11.62
N VAL A 297 -3.24 -10.77 11.26
CA VAL A 297 -3.42 -9.31 11.36
C VAL A 297 -3.50 -8.85 12.82
N ILE A 298 -4.30 -9.51 13.65
CA ILE A 298 -4.47 -9.18 15.08
C ILE A 298 -3.14 -9.40 15.83
N TRP A 299 -2.42 -10.46 15.49
CA TRP A 299 -1.11 -10.71 16.10
C TRP A 299 -0.10 -9.61 15.77
N GLN A 300 -0.07 -9.12 14.52
CA GLN A 300 0.75 -7.97 14.14
C GLN A 300 0.31 -6.68 14.82
N LEU A 301 -1.01 -6.45 14.96
CA LEU A 301 -1.55 -5.30 15.68
C LEU A 301 -1.05 -5.26 17.12
N PHE A 302 -1.09 -6.39 17.83
CA PHE A 302 -0.59 -6.47 19.21
C PHE A 302 0.93 -6.32 19.30
N ASN A 303 1.71 -6.79 18.32
CA ASN A 303 3.14 -6.48 18.26
C ASN A 303 3.38 -4.96 18.05
N ALA A 304 2.60 -4.32 17.19
CA ALA A 304 2.70 -2.88 16.93
C ALA A 304 2.35 -2.05 18.19
N VAL A 305 1.37 -2.49 18.98
CA VAL A 305 1.09 -1.90 20.30
C VAL A 305 2.34 -1.93 21.17
N GLU A 306 2.95 -3.12 21.35
CA GLU A 306 4.11 -3.27 22.23
C GLU A 306 5.31 -2.44 21.77
N LYS A 307 5.60 -2.41 20.47
CA LYS A 307 6.72 -1.64 19.90
C LYS A 307 6.49 -0.12 19.94
N GLY A 308 5.23 0.33 19.91
CA GLY A 308 4.87 1.73 19.88
C GLY A 308 4.49 2.35 21.23
N PHE A 309 4.24 1.53 22.26
CA PHE A 309 3.71 2.00 23.55
C PHE A 309 4.60 3.06 24.21
N GLU A 310 5.91 2.81 24.37
CA GLU A 310 6.81 3.78 25.00
C GLU A 310 6.85 5.12 24.24
N ALA A 311 6.96 5.05 22.91
CA ALA A 311 7.01 6.24 22.07
C ALA A 311 5.67 7.02 22.05
N SER A 312 4.55 6.36 22.33
CA SER A 312 3.25 7.02 22.44
C SER A 312 3.12 7.91 23.69
N GLY A 313 3.93 7.66 24.73
CA GLY A 313 3.79 8.32 26.03
C GLY A 313 2.57 7.88 26.84
N ASP A 314 1.79 6.91 26.36
CA ASP A 314 0.68 6.31 27.09
C ASP A 314 1.16 5.67 28.40
N GLN A 315 0.33 5.78 29.45
CA GLN A 315 0.64 5.30 30.80
C GLN A 315 -0.29 4.16 31.23
N ASP A 316 -1.15 3.67 30.34
CA ASP A 316 -2.06 2.55 30.58
C ASP A 316 -1.32 1.20 30.56
N ILE A 317 -0.59 0.93 31.64
CA ILE A 317 0.20 -0.30 31.80
C ILE A 317 -0.70 -1.54 31.87
N ALA A 318 -1.94 -1.40 32.35
CA ALA A 318 -2.91 -2.50 32.39
C ALA A 318 -3.26 -2.95 30.96
N PHE A 319 -3.60 -2.00 30.08
CA PHE A 319 -3.81 -2.28 28.65
C PHE A 319 -2.60 -2.97 28.02
N LEU A 320 -1.39 -2.44 28.21
CA LEU A 320 -0.18 -3.05 27.63
C LEU A 320 0.03 -4.48 28.13
N ARG A 321 -0.16 -4.73 29.43
CA ARG A 321 -0.03 -6.06 30.03
C ARG A 321 -1.04 -7.03 29.42
N ASP A 322 -2.30 -6.61 29.27
CA ASP A 322 -3.37 -7.45 28.75
C ASP A 322 -3.15 -7.77 27.26
N VAL A 323 -2.64 -6.80 26.47
CA VAL A 323 -2.18 -7.04 25.09
C VAL A 323 -1.09 -8.10 25.04
N LYS A 324 -0.05 -7.97 25.87
CA LYS A 324 1.03 -8.96 25.93
C LYS A 324 0.52 -10.34 26.32
N ALA A 325 -0.37 -10.41 27.31
CA ALA A 325 -0.95 -11.66 27.78
C ALA A 325 -1.82 -12.34 26.71
N LYS A 326 -2.76 -11.62 26.08
CA LYS A 326 -3.60 -12.18 25.02
C LYS A 326 -2.80 -12.55 23.78
N ARG A 327 -1.79 -11.76 23.39
CA ARG A 327 -0.90 -12.07 22.26
C ARG A 327 -0.16 -13.41 22.43
N LEU A 328 0.17 -13.80 23.66
CA LEU A 328 0.81 -15.09 23.93
C LEU A 328 -0.15 -16.29 23.78
N ARG A 329 -1.45 -16.08 23.97
CA ARG A 329 -2.50 -17.11 23.84
C ARG A 329 -3.17 -17.11 22.45
N LEU A 330 -3.00 -16.05 21.66
CA LEU A 330 -3.59 -15.91 20.35
C LEU A 330 -3.09 -17.01 19.41
N ASP A 331 -4.02 -17.75 18.81
CA ASP A 331 -3.70 -18.63 17.67
C ASP A 331 -3.14 -17.75 16.54
N LYS A 332 -1.98 -18.13 16.00
CA LYS A 332 -1.26 -17.26 15.04
C LYS A 332 -1.73 -17.41 13.61
N GLY A 333 -2.74 -18.25 13.35
CA GLY A 333 -3.20 -18.59 12.01
C GLY A 333 -2.15 -19.36 11.21
N ILE A 334 -1.40 -20.24 11.87
CA ILE A 334 -0.33 -21.04 11.26
C ILE A 334 -0.54 -22.51 11.59
N LYS A 335 -1.03 -23.24 10.60
CA LYS A 335 -1.20 -24.69 10.64
C LYS A 335 -0.92 -25.27 9.27
N ILE A 336 -0.21 -26.40 9.24
CA ILE A 336 0.07 -27.12 8.00
C ILE A 336 -1.03 -28.16 7.81
N GLY A 337 -1.70 -28.11 6.66
CA GLY A 337 -2.79 -29.02 6.35
C GLY A 337 -2.34 -30.32 5.69
N SER A 338 -3.33 -31.14 5.36
CA SER A 338 -3.21 -32.51 4.85
C SER A 338 -2.45 -32.65 3.53
N PHE A 339 -2.41 -31.62 2.69
CA PHE A 339 -1.60 -31.61 1.46
C PHE A 339 -0.37 -30.70 1.55
N GLY A 340 0.02 -30.32 2.77
CA GLY A 340 1.23 -29.55 3.07
C GLY A 340 1.08 -28.04 2.91
N GLN A 341 -0.12 -27.54 2.62
CA GLN A 341 -0.44 -26.11 2.52
C GLN A 341 -0.51 -25.44 3.89
N LEU A 342 -0.40 -24.11 3.90
CA LEU A 342 -0.81 -23.29 5.03
C LEU A 342 -2.34 -23.24 5.02
N GLN A 343 -2.97 -23.69 6.10
CA GLN A 343 -4.43 -23.67 6.17
C GLN A 343 -4.96 -22.25 6.21
N GLU A 344 -5.99 -21.97 5.41
CA GLU A 344 -6.64 -20.67 5.36
C GLU A 344 -7.63 -20.45 6.51
N TRP A 345 -8.20 -21.54 7.00
CA TRP A 345 -9.05 -21.58 8.18
C TRP A 345 -8.46 -22.52 9.22
N LYS A 346 -8.78 -22.30 10.49
CA LYS A 346 -8.32 -23.19 11.56
C LYS A 346 -8.87 -24.62 11.42
N VAL A 347 -10.11 -24.72 10.94
CA VAL A 347 -10.73 -25.95 10.46
C VAL A 347 -10.29 -26.19 9.02
N GLU A 348 -9.90 -27.42 8.67
CA GLU A 348 -9.41 -27.73 7.34
C GLU A 348 -10.55 -27.73 6.31
N PHE A 349 -10.66 -26.63 5.54
CA PHE A 349 -11.57 -26.49 4.41
C PHE A 349 -10.84 -26.29 3.07
N ASP A 350 -9.52 -26.14 3.10
CA ASP A 350 -8.68 -25.91 1.93
C ASP A 350 -8.78 -27.07 0.92
N SER A 351 -8.73 -26.73 -0.37
CA SER A 351 -8.66 -27.69 -1.47
C SER A 351 -7.50 -27.37 -2.41
N THR A 352 -6.95 -28.39 -3.06
CA THR A 352 -5.83 -28.25 -4.00
C THR A 352 -6.17 -27.53 -5.30
N ASN A 353 -7.46 -27.30 -5.55
CA ASN A 353 -8.00 -26.69 -6.78
C ASN A 353 -8.71 -25.35 -6.52
N ASN A 354 -8.52 -24.75 -5.33
CA ASN A 354 -9.07 -23.44 -5.03
C ASN A 354 -8.29 -22.35 -5.79
N LEU A 355 -8.82 -21.89 -6.93
CA LEU A 355 -8.23 -20.82 -7.74
C LEU A 355 -8.72 -19.41 -7.36
N HIS A 356 -9.32 -19.24 -6.18
CA HIS A 356 -9.88 -17.96 -5.74
C HIS A 356 -8.83 -16.84 -5.76
N ARG A 357 -9.29 -15.64 -6.08
CA ARG A 357 -8.43 -14.48 -6.35
C ARG A 357 -7.64 -13.95 -5.15
N HIS A 358 -8.20 -14.00 -3.94
CA HIS A 358 -7.54 -13.51 -2.72
C HIS A 358 -6.49 -14.48 -2.19
N LEU A 359 -5.45 -13.95 -1.53
CA LEU A 359 -4.42 -14.70 -0.79
C LEU A 359 -4.49 -14.39 0.71
N SER A 360 -5.69 -14.28 1.28
CA SER A 360 -5.91 -13.68 2.61
C SER A 360 -5.14 -14.38 3.74
N HIS A 361 -4.96 -15.69 3.69
CA HIS A 361 -4.13 -16.44 4.66
C HIS A 361 -2.63 -16.29 4.47
N LEU A 362 -2.20 -15.69 3.36
CA LEU A 362 -0.82 -15.32 3.08
C LEU A 362 -0.56 -13.84 3.36
N VAL A 363 -1.46 -13.13 4.04
CA VAL A 363 -1.26 -11.72 4.45
C VAL A 363 0.01 -11.54 5.29
N GLY A 364 0.36 -12.52 6.12
CA GLY A 364 1.60 -12.54 6.91
C GLY A 364 2.85 -12.91 6.10
N LEU A 365 2.71 -13.37 4.86
CA LEU A 365 3.82 -13.50 3.92
C LEU A 365 4.05 -12.14 3.24
N TYR A 366 3.00 -11.50 2.75
CA TYR A 366 3.06 -10.13 2.24
C TYR A 366 1.66 -9.48 2.25
N PRO A 367 1.51 -8.21 2.66
CA PRO A 367 2.55 -7.26 3.09
C PRO A 367 3.00 -7.43 4.55
N GLY A 368 2.35 -8.31 5.31
CA GLY A 368 2.70 -8.61 6.69
C GLY A 368 3.99 -9.42 6.82
N TYR A 369 4.29 -9.81 8.06
CA TYR A 369 5.49 -10.52 8.45
C TYR A 369 5.25 -11.71 9.39
N THR A 370 4.00 -12.06 9.71
CA THR A 370 3.72 -13.22 10.58
C THR A 370 4.30 -14.53 10.03
N LEU A 371 4.28 -14.72 8.70
CA LEU A 371 4.87 -15.86 7.99
C LEU A 371 6.30 -15.53 7.53
N ALA A 372 6.48 -14.39 6.86
CA ALA A 372 7.77 -13.99 6.30
C ALA A 372 8.84 -13.75 7.38
N GLY A 373 8.45 -13.36 8.59
CA GLY A 373 9.30 -13.14 9.76
C GLY A 373 9.19 -14.25 10.81
N PHE A 374 8.57 -15.39 10.48
CA PHE A 374 8.36 -16.48 11.43
C PHE A 374 9.68 -16.93 12.07
N LYS A 375 9.65 -17.08 13.39
CA LYS A 375 10.72 -17.66 14.21
C LYS A 375 10.14 -18.85 14.97
N THR A 376 10.84 -19.98 14.92
CA THR A 376 10.48 -21.15 15.73
C THR A 376 10.50 -20.77 17.21
N PRO A 377 9.41 -21.02 17.95
CA PRO A 377 9.36 -20.71 19.37
C PRO A 377 10.50 -21.39 20.15
N THR A 378 11.16 -20.66 21.03
CA THR A 378 12.23 -21.19 21.90
C THR A 378 11.71 -21.77 23.22
N SER A 379 10.40 -21.64 23.46
CA SER A 379 9.67 -22.24 24.58
C SER A 379 8.32 -22.73 24.06
N GLN A 380 7.77 -23.79 24.66
CA GLN A 380 6.40 -24.22 24.37
C GLN A 380 5.44 -23.10 24.79
N GLY A 381 4.70 -22.56 23.82
CA GLY A 381 3.64 -21.59 24.03
C GLY A 381 2.36 -22.08 23.36
N GLN A 382 1.21 -21.54 23.78
CA GLN A 382 -0.08 -21.83 23.16
C GLN A 382 -0.12 -21.25 21.74
N GLY A 383 -0.70 -21.98 20.78
CA GLY A 383 -1.08 -21.44 19.47
C GLY A 383 -0.08 -21.51 18.31
N ILE A 384 1.06 -22.21 18.43
CA ILE A 384 1.81 -22.72 17.26
C ILE A 384 2.37 -24.12 17.54
N PRO A 385 2.22 -25.08 16.62
CA PRO A 385 2.93 -26.36 16.68
C PRO A 385 4.47 -26.19 16.64
N ASP A 386 5.21 -27.22 17.04
CA ASP A 386 6.67 -27.26 16.89
C ASP A 386 7.04 -27.38 15.39
N ILE A 387 7.15 -26.23 14.71
CA ILE A 387 7.42 -26.12 13.28
C ILE A 387 8.58 -25.16 13.01
N SER A 388 9.38 -25.51 12.01
CA SER A 388 10.46 -24.69 11.53
C SER A 388 9.95 -23.55 10.65
N ARG A 389 10.73 -22.48 10.57
CA ARG A 389 10.52 -21.41 9.58
C ARG A 389 10.44 -21.96 8.15
N ASP A 390 11.30 -22.90 7.79
CA ASP A 390 11.31 -23.48 6.45
C ASP A 390 10.02 -24.24 6.14
N GLN A 391 9.44 -24.93 7.14
CA GLN A 391 8.14 -25.59 6.99
C GLN A 391 7.01 -24.57 6.76
N VAL A 392 7.00 -23.45 7.49
CA VAL A 392 6.00 -22.38 7.30
C VAL A 392 6.12 -21.74 5.91
N LEU A 393 7.34 -21.42 5.47
CA LEU A 393 7.57 -20.86 4.14
C LEU A 393 7.22 -21.86 3.04
N LYS A 394 7.54 -23.15 3.24
CA LYS A 394 7.16 -24.21 2.29
C LYS A 394 5.65 -24.38 2.19
N ALA A 395 4.93 -24.35 3.31
CA ALA A 395 3.48 -24.41 3.33
C ALA A 395 2.83 -23.20 2.65
N SER A 396 3.42 -22.01 2.84
CA SER A 396 3.02 -20.78 2.14
C SER A 396 3.24 -20.90 0.62
N GLU A 397 4.37 -21.47 0.20
CA GLU A 397 4.66 -21.76 -1.22
C GLU A 397 3.63 -22.73 -1.82
N ILE A 398 3.33 -23.84 -1.14
CA ILE A 398 2.34 -24.83 -1.59
C ILE A 398 0.96 -24.17 -1.74
N SER A 399 0.56 -23.32 -0.79
CA SER A 399 -0.69 -22.55 -0.87
C SER A 399 -0.69 -21.64 -2.09
N LEU A 400 0.38 -20.89 -2.31
CA LEU A 400 0.51 -19.97 -3.44
C LEU A 400 0.44 -20.71 -4.79
N ILE A 401 1.06 -21.90 -4.88
CA ILE A 401 0.96 -22.77 -6.05
C ILE A 401 -0.49 -23.24 -6.26
N SER A 402 -1.17 -23.68 -5.20
CA SER A 402 -2.56 -24.15 -5.29
C SER A 402 -3.55 -23.08 -5.77
N ARG A 403 -3.28 -21.80 -5.45
CA ARG A 403 -4.07 -20.65 -5.92
C ARG A 403 -3.85 -20.27 -7.40
N GLY A 404 -2.91 -20.92 -8.08
CA GLY A 404 -2.61 -20.70 -9.49
C GLY A 404 -2.03 -19.31 -9.80
N ASN A 405 -2.03 -18.95 -11.09
CA ASN A 405 -1.44 -17.72 -11.63
C ASN A 405 -2.40 -16.51 -11.61
N GLY A 406 -3.56 -16.62 -10.98
CA GLY A 406 -4.58 -15.55 -10.94
C GLY A 406 -5.40 -15.44 -12.23
N THR A 407 -5.78 -16.57 -12.83
CA THR A 407 -6.80 -16.64 -13.90
C THR A 407 -7.95 -17.56 -13.53
N GLY A 408 -8.29 -17.60 -12.23
CA GLY A 408 -9.43 -18.36 -11.74
C GLY A 408 -10.76 -17.79 -12.27
N PRO A 409 -11.86 -18.56 -12.16
CA PRO A 409 -13.17 -18.18 -12.71
C PRO A 409 -13.77 -16.92 -12.08
N ASP A 410 -13.41 -16.61 -10.83
CA ASP A 410 -13.86 -15.43 -10.10
C ASP A 410 -12.78 -14.33 -10.01
N GLY A 411 -11.69 -14.48 -10.76
CA GLY A 411 -10.55 -13.55 -10.80
C GLY A 411 -10.27 -13.04 -12.20
N ASP A 412 -9.00 -13.08 -12.55
CA ASP A 412 -8.34 -12.50 -13.70
C ASP A 412 -8.00 -11.00 -13.65
N ALA A 413 -7.96 -10.41 -12.45
CA ALA A 413 -7.63 -9.00 -12.24
C ALA A 413 -6.11 -8.75 -12.10
N GLY A 414 -5.70 -7.49 -12.27
CA GLY A 414 -4.30 -7.09 -12.10
C GLY A 414 -3.80 -7.23 -10.66
N TRP A 415 -4.56 -6.74 -9.68
CA TRP A 415 -4.13 -6.68 -8.27
C TRP A 415 -3.76 -8.03 -7.70
N GLU A 416 -4.53 -9.07 -8.03
CA GLU A 416 -4.31 -10.41 -7.49
C GLU A 416 -3.05 -11.08 -8.06
N LYS A 417 -2.66 -10.70 -9.29
CA LYS A 417 -1.41 -11.16 -9.92
C LYS A 417 -0.22 -10.40 -9.35
N ILE A 418 -0.38 -9.11 -9.10
CA ILE A 418 0.64 -8.30 -8.43
C ILE A 418 0.85 -8.77 -6.98
N TRP A 419 -0.19 -9.13 -6.24
CA TRP A 419 -0.05 -9.72 -4.91
C TRP A 419 0.69 -11.06 -4.96
N ARG A 420 0.34 -11.94 -5.91
CA ARG A 420 1.08 -13.20 -6.15
C ARG A 420 2.56 -12.93 -6.47
N ALA A 421 2.86 -11.93 -7.31
CA ALA A 421 4.23 -11.54 -7.62
C ALA A 421 4.98 -11.09 -6.35
N ALA A 422 4.37 -10.24 -5.52
CA ALA A 422 4.96 -9.81 -4.26
C ALA A 422 5.23 -11.00 -3.29
N CYS A 423 4.32 -11.97 -3.22
CA CYS A 423 4.54 -13.20 -2.45
C CYS A 423 5.68 -14.06 -3.01
N TRP A 424 5.79 -14.22 -4.33
CA TRP A 424 6.90 -14.93 -4.96
C TRP A 424 8.24 -14.22 -4.74
N ALA A 425 8.23 -12.88 -4.77
CA ALA A 425 9.39 -12.08 -4.40
C ALA A 425 9.78 -12.34 -2.94
N GLN A 426 8.80 -12.36 -2.02
CA GLN A 426 9.04 -12.63 -0.60
C GLN A 426 9.66 -14.02 -0.36
N LEU A 427 9.24 -15.03 -1.13
CA LEU A 427 9.81 -16.38 -1.13
C LEU A 427 11.18 -16.47 -1.85
N GLN A 428 11.72 -15.35 -2.32
CA GLN A 428 13.03 -15.26 -2.99
C GLN A 428 13.09 -16.08 -4.29
N ASN A 429 11.95 -16.26 -4.96
CA ASN A 429 11.85 -16.99 -6.21
C ASN A 429 11.77 -16.02 -7.40
N SER A 430 12.94 -15.62 -7.92
CA SER A 430 13.04 -14.63 -9.01
C SER A 430 12.31 -15.05 -10.28
N THR A 431 12.36 -16.33 -10.66
CA THR A 431 11.70 -16.86 -11.85
C THR A 431 10.18 -16.74 -11.74
N ARG A 432 9.58 -17.19 -10.64
CA ARG A 432 8.13 -17.09 -10.43
C ARG A 432 7.67 -15.65 -10.22
N PHE A 433 8.47 -14.84 -9.53
CA PHE A 433 8.22 -13.41 -9.38
C PHE A 433 8.12 -12.73 -10.75
N TYR A 434 9.16 -12.88 -11.59
CA TYR A 434 9.21 -12.21 -12.88
C TYR A 434 8.14 -12.73 -13.83
N ARG A 435 7.89 -14.05 -13.86
CA ARG A 435 6.77 -14.63 -14.60
C ARG A 435 5.46 -13.96 -14.21
N GLN A 436 5.16 -13.91 -12.92
CA GLN A 436 3.89 -13.39 -12.43
C GLN A 436 3.75 -11.87 -12.67
N LEU A 437 4.83 -11.12 -12.49
CA LEU A 437 4.88 -9.67 -12.71
C LEU A 437 4.65 -9.33 -14.20
N THR A 438 5.42 -9.94 -15.09
CA THR A 438 5.31 -9.71 -16.54
C THR A 438 3.99 -10.25 -17.09
N TYR A 439 3.48 -11.36 -16.53
CA TYR A 439 2.16 -11.87 -16.87
C TYR A 439 1.03 -10.90 -16.49
N ALA A 440 1.14 -10.22 -15.35
CA ALA A 440 0.22 -9.15 -14.99
C ALA A 440 0.26 -8.00 -16.02
N ILE A 441 1.46 -7.57 -16.45
CA ILE A 441 1.62 -6.51 -17.46
C ILE A 441 0.97 -6.90 -18.79
N GLU A 442 1.34 -8.06 -19.35
CA GLU A 442 0.81 -8.56 -20.62
C GLU A 442 -0.72 -8.69 -20.60
N ARG A 443 -1.26 -9.17 -19.47
CA ARG A 443 -2.67 -9.52 -19.37
C ARG A 443 -3.55 -8.37 -18.89
N ASN A 444 -3.11 -7.54 -17.96
CA ASN A 444 -4.00 -6.67 -17.19
C ASN A 444 -3.68 -5.19 -17.31
N PHE A 445 -2.71 -4.75 -18.10
CA PHE A 445 -2.48 -3.30 -18.28
C PHE A 445 -2.93 -2.88 -19.68
N GLY A 446 -3.63 -1.76 -19.80
CA GLY A 446 -4.05 -1.20 -21.10
C GLY A 446 -2.94 -0.44 -21.82
N GLU A 447 -3.23 0.08 -23.01
CA GLU A 447 -2.27 0.86 -23.83
C GLU A 447 -1.76 2.14 -23.14
N ASN A 448 -2.57 2.69 -22.24
CA ASN A 448 -2.23 3.81 -21.35
C ASN A 448 -1.57 3.36 -20.03
N LEU A 449 -1.25 2.07 -19.90
CA LEU A 449 -0.73 1.42 -18.70
C LEU A 449 -1.66 1.47 -17.48
N TRP A 450 -2.96 1.63 -17.66
CA TRP A 450 -3.92 1.50 -16.56
C TRP A 450 -4.23 0.04 -16.29
N SER A 451 -4.31 -0.36 -15.02
CA SER A 451 -4.68 -1.74 -14.68
C SER A 451 -6.17 -2.00 -14.88
N LEU A 452 -6.45 -3.06 -15.61
CA LEU A 452 -7.75 -3.50 -16.06
C LEU A 452 -8.13 -4.78 -15.31
N TYR A 453 -9.34 -4.80 -14.76
CA TYR A 453 -9.87 -5.94 -14.00
C TYR A 453 -10.07 -7.17 -14.88
N ASN A 454 -10.42 -6.99 -16.16
CA ASN A 454 -10.43 -8.03 -17.19
C ASN A 454 -10.21 -7.34 -18.54
N SER A 455 -9.08 -7.59 -19.20
CA SER A 455 -8.72 -6.90 -20.46
C SER A 455 -9.33 -7.52 -21.71
N PHE A 456 -10.02 -8.66 -21.58
CA PHE A 456 -10.58 -9.41 -22.71
C PHE A 456 -12.06 -9.10 -22.97
N VAL A 457 -12.64 -8.16 -22.22
CA VAL A 457 -13.98 -7.64 -22.46
C VAL A 457 -13.90 -6.31 -23.22
N GLU A 458 -15.00 -5.95 -23.90
CA GLU A 458 -15.07 -4.77 -24.77
C GLU A 458 -14.84 -3.44 -24.01
N ASP A 459 -15.39 -3.33 -22.79
CA ASP A 459 -15.22 -2.16 -21.92
C ASP A 459 -14.60 -2.58 -20.58
N PRO A 460 -13.27 -2.72 -20.52
CA PRO A 460 -12.58 -3.24 -19.35
C PRO A 460 -12.60 -2.21 -18.20
N ILE A 461 -12.91 -2.68 -16.99
CA ILE A 461 -12.95 -1.83 -15.80
C ILE A 461 -11.54 -1.46 -15.36
N PHE A 462 -11.26 -0.17 -15.24
CA PHE A 462 -10.06 0.33 -14.57
C PHE A 462 -10.17 0.17 -13.06
N GLN A 463 -9.13 -0.42 -12.45
CA GLN A 463 -8.89 -0.43 -11.01
C GLN A 463 -7.43 -0.05 -10.78
N ILE A 464 -7.16 0.90 -9.89
CA ILE A 464 -5.81 1.47 -9.70
C ILE A 464 -4.87 0.58 -8.87
N ASP A 465 -5.44 -0.36 -8.13
CA ASP A 465 -4.73 -1.19 -7.15
C ASP A 465 -3.49 -1.87 -7.74
N ALA A 466 -3.57 -2.48 -8.92
CA ALA A 466 -2.39 -3.10 -9.54
C ALA A 466 -1.32 -2.07 -9.97
N ASN A 467 -1.71 -0.88 -10.46
CA ASN A 467 -0.77 0.21 -10.74
C ASN A 467 0.01 0.62 -9.49
N LEU A 468 -0.63 0.61 -8.32
CA LEU A 468 -0.02 1.05 -7.06
C LEU A 468 0.65 -0.10 -6.29
N GLY A 469 0.19 -1.33 -6.45
CA GLY A 469 0.85 -2.52 -5.92
C GLY A 469 2.12 -2.89 -6.69
N TYR A 470 2.19 -2.57 -7.99
CA TYR A 470 3.32 -2.93 -8.86
C TYR A 470 4.67 -2.40 -8.34
N PRO A 471 4.82 -1.10 -7.99
CA PRO A 471 6.06 -0.61 -7.39
C PRO A 471 6.45 -1.36 -6.12
N ALA A 472 5.48 -1.78 -5.31
CA ALA A 472 5.75 -2.50 -4.07
C ALA A 472 6.28 -3.91 -4.33
N ALA A 473 5.71 -4.63 -5.31
CA ALA A 473 6.20 -5.94 -5.73
C ALA A 473 7.63 -5.86 -6.30
N VAL A 474 7.92 -4.83 -7.10
CA VAL A 474 9.27 -4.57 -7.63
C VAL A 474 10.24 -4.27 -6.49
N MET A 475 9.88 -3.39 -5.55
CA MET A 475 10.71 -3.11 -4.38
C MET A 475 10.97 -4.38 -3.56
N ASN A 476 9.96 -5.21 -3.34
CA ASN A 476 10.10 -6.46 -2.58
C ASN A 476 11.02 -7.48 -3.25
N ALA A 477 11.19 -7.43 -4.57
CA ALA A 477 12.13 -8.30 -5.29
C ALA A 477 13.57 -7.79 -5.25
N LEU A 478 13.76 -6.47 -5.08
CA LEU A 478 15.06 -5.81 -5.07
C LEU A 478 15.61 -5.63 -3.65
N VAL A 479 14.76 -5.34 -2.67
CA VAL A 479 15.12 -5.11 -1.27
C VAL A 479 13.99 -5.57 -0.34
N GLN A 480 14.26 -6.53 0.52
CA GLN A 480 13.34 -6.97 1.59
C GLN A 480 13.78 -6.46 2.94
N ALA A 481 12.86 -5.84 3.68
CA ALA A 481 13.04 -5.49 5.09
C ALA A 481 11.71 -5.67 5.84
N PRO A 482 11.21 -6.92 5.98
CA PRO A 482 9.99 -7.17 6.73
C PRO A 482 10.18 -6.70 8.18
N ASP A 483 9.09 -6.23 8.78
CA ASP A 483 9.07 -5.86 10.19
C ASP A 483 9.26 -7.12 11.08
N THR A 484 9.52 -6.89 12.37
CA THR A 484 9.77 -7.94 13.35
C THR A 484 8.81 -7.85 14.53
N PRO A 485 8.62 -8.95 15.29
CA PRO A 485 7.75 -8.96 16.47
C PRO A 485 8.19 -8.00 17.57
N SER A 486 9.50 -7.89 17.81
CA SER A 486 10.08 -7.00 18.81
C SER A 486 11.09 -6.02 18.20
N LEU A 487 11.26 -4.85 18.80
CA LEU A 487 12.34 -3.91 18.46
C LEU A 487 13.73 -4.49 18.77
N SER A 488 13.82 -5.40 19.74
CA SER A 488 15.06 -6.12 20.09
C SER A 488 15.45 -7.19 19.06
N ASP A 489 14.52 -7.59 18.18
CA ASP A 489 14.83 -8.50 17.10
C ASP A 489 15.69 -7.80 16.04
N THR A 490 16.72 -8.51 15.59
CA THR A 490 17.55 -8.08 14.46
C THR A 490 16.68 -7.87 13.21
N LEU A 491 16.74 -6.67 12.66
CA LEU A 491 16.12 -6.35 11.37
C LEU A 491 16.98 -6.91 10.24
N ALA A 492 16.43 -7.82 9.46
CA ALA A 492 17.10 -8.35 8.26
C ALA A 492 16.77 -7.47 7.04
N ILE A 493 17.80 -7.00 6.35
CA ILE A 493 17.70 -6.32 5.06
C ILE A 493 18.31 -7.25 4.00
N THR A 494 17.47 -7.88 3.18
CA THR A 494 17.94 -8.78 2.12
C THR A 494 18.06 -8.02 0.81
N LEU A 495 19.25 -8.03 0.22
CA LEU A 495 19.54 -7.39 -1.06
C LEU A 495 19.30 -8.35 -2.21
N LEU A 496 18.62 -7.85 -3.25
CA LEU A 496 18.33 -8.56 -4.50
C LEU A 496 17.71 -9.97 -4.30
N PRO A 497 16.78 -10.16 -3.34
CA PRO A 497 16.27 -11.48 -2.97
C PRO A 497 15.60 -12.24 -4.13
N ALA A 498 14.97 -11.52 -5.07
CA ALA A 498 14.28 -12.12 -6.20
C ALA A 498 14.58 -11.37 -7.51
N LEU A 499 15.82 -10.88 -7.69
CA LEU A 499 16.25 -10.16 -8.88
C LEU A 499 16.06 -11.01 -10.16
N PRO A 500 15.24 -10.56 -11.14
CA PRO A 500 15.11 -11.22 -12.43
C PRO A 500 16.40 -11.14 -13.25
N SER A 501 16.68 -12.18 -14.03
CA SER A 501 17.79 -12.18 -15.01
C SER A 501 17.64 -11.09 -16.08
N ALA A 502 16.42 -10.62 -16.33
CA ALA A 502 16.12 -9.53 -17.24
C ALA A 502 16.65 -8.15 -16.77
N TRP A 503 17.00 -8.01 -15.48
CA TRP A 503 17.55 -6.78 -14.90
C TRP A 503 18.99 -6.99 -14.42
N PRO A 504 19.94 -7.32 -15.32
CA PRO A 504 21.28 -7.74 -14.91
C PRO A 504 22.06 -6.62 -14.22
N SER A 505 21.75 -5.36 -14.51
CA SER A 505 22.40 -4.20 -13.91
C SER A 505 21.37 -3.12 -13.60
N GLY A 506 21.64 -2.33 -12.56
CA GLY A 506 20.75 -1.26 -12.15
C GLY A 506 21.16 -0.63 -10.83
N SER A 507 20.31 0.28 -10.35
CA SER A 507 20.51 0.95 -9.07
C SER A 507 19.20 1.40 -8.44
N ILE A 508 19.19 1.48 -7.12
CA ILE A 508 18.19 2.17 -6.31
C ILE A 508 18.91 3.30 -5.57
N THR A 509 18.31 4.47 -5.55
CA THR A 509 18.78 5.61 -4.75
C THR A 509 17.67 6.07 -3.82
N ALA A 510 18.04 6.35 -2.58
CA ALA A 510 17.18 6.90 -1.54
C ALA A 510 15.93 6.04 -1.22
N ALA A 511 16.06 4.71 -1.25
CA ALA A 511 15.00 3.84 -0.72
C ALA A 511 14.94 3.97 0.79
N ARG A 512 13.76 4.22 1.36
CA ARG A 512 13.60 4.18 2.82
C ARG A 512 13.52 2.74 3.29
N ILE A 513 14.13 2.51 4.44
CA ILE A 513 14.07 1.27 5.20
C ILE A 513 13.60 1.62 6.62
N ARG A 514 12.88 0.69 7.26
CA ARG A 514 12.41 0.78 8.65
C ARG A 514 13.52 1.23 9.61
N GLY A 515 13.15 2.01 10.62
CA GLY A 515 14.08 2.58 11.59
C GLY A 515 14.78 3.86 11.11
N SER A 516 14.08 4.68 10.31
CA SER A 516 14.64 5.92 9.72
C SER A 516 15.94 5.68 8.94
N MET A 517 16.02 4.58 8.18
CA MET A 517 17.18 4.25 7.36
C MET A 517 16.93 4.58 5.90
N THR A 518 17.99 4.92 5.18
CA THR A 518 18.00 5.10 3.72
C THR A 518 19.02 4.18 3.11
N LEU A 519 18.69 3.55 1.97
CA LEU A 519 19.53 2.63 1.22
C LEU A 519 19.73 3.14 -0.21
N ASP A 520 20.99 3.20 -0.61
CA ASP A 520 21.41 3.19 -2.02
C ASP A 520 21.99 1.82 -2.36
N LEU A 521 21.62 1.26 -3.50
CA LEU A 521 22.06 -0.05 -3.97
C LEU A 521 22.45 0.02 -5.44
N VAL A 522 23.59 -0.53 -5.81
CA VAL A 522 24.04 -0.70 -7.19
C VAL A 522 24.33 -2.16 -7.44
N TRP A 523 23.89 -2.69 -8.58
CA TRP A 523 24.16 -4.07 -8.99
C TRP A 523 24.56 -4.16 -10.45
N SER A 524 25.30 -5.22 -10.77
CA SER A 524 25.68 -5.57 -12.14
C SER A 524 25.90 -7.06 -12.27
N ASN A 525 25.65 -7.61 -13.46
CA ASN A 525 25.72 -9.05 -13.74
C ASN A 525 24.93 -9.90 -12.72
N GLY A 526 23.77 -9.40 -12.27
CA GLY A 526 22.90 -10.06 -11.31
C GLY A 526 23.40 -10.07 -9.87
N ARG A 527 24.43 -9.28 -9.53
CA ARG A 527 25.06 -9.26 -8.20
C ARG A 527 25.18 -7.83 -7.66
N PRO A 528 25.02 -7.62 -6.34
CA PRO A 528 25.23 -6.31 -5.76
C PRO A 528 26.72 -5.94 -5.93
N LEU A 529 26.98 -4.68 -6.26
CA LEU A 529 28.32 -4.09 -6.35
C LEU A 529 28.58 -3.20 -5.14
N GLN A 530 27.59 -2.38 -4.77
CA GLN A 530 27.67 -1.45 -3.66
C GLN A 530 26.33 -1.33 -2.96
N ALA A 531 26.35 -1.27 -1.63
CA ALA A 531 25.20 -0.88 -0.83
C ALA A 531 25.63 0.14 0.22
N ASN A 532 24.97 1.30 0.23
CA ASN A 532 25.22 2.35 1.21
C ASN A 532 23.95 2.56 2.05
N LEU A 533 24.07 2.38 3.35
CA LEU A 533 22.99 2.63 4.29
C LEU A 533 23.33 3.81 5.18
N ILE A 534 22.35 4.68 5.38
CA ILE A 534 22.45 5.85 6.25
C ILE A 534 21.29 5.78 7.26
N VAL A 535 21.63 5.81 8.54
CA VAL A 535 20.65 5.99 9.62
C VAL A 535 20.40 7.48 9.80
N GLY A 536 19.14 7.86 9.93
CA GLY A 536 18.72 9.24 10.17
C GLY A 536 19.37 9.84 11.42
N PRO A 537 19.40 11.18 11.54
CA PRO A 537 20.00 11.88 12.67
C PRO A 537 19.26 11.65 14.00
N TYR A 538 18.04 11.11 13.94
CA TYR A 538 17.23 10.73 15.09
C TYR A 538 16.62 9.35 14.86
N VAL A 539 16.78 8.46 15.84
CA VAL A 539 16.09 7.17 15.91
C VAL A 539 15.50 7.01 17.31
N ARG A 540 14.24 6.58 17.41
CA ARG A 540 13.58 6.36 18.72
C ARG A 540 14.16 5.16 19.46
N HIS A 541 14.71 4.20 18.71
CA HIS A 541 15.26 2.97 19.25
C HIS A 541 16.39 2.48 18.34
N THR A 542 17.57 2.22 18.93
CA THR A 542 18.70 1.63 18.21
C THR A 542 18.43 0.14 18.00
N ARG A 543 18.35 -0.29 16.74
CA ARG A 543 18.10 -1.71 16.38
C ARG A 543 19.37 -2.39 15.91
N GLN A 544 19.48 -3.70 16.17
CA GLN A 544 20.46 -4.52 15.45
C GLN A 544 19.98 -4.76 14.03
N VAL A 545 20.87 -4.61 13.06
CA VAL A 545 20.58 -4.77 11.64
C VAL A 545 21.55 -5.78 11.05
N GLN A 546 21.02 -6.68 10.23
CA GLN A 546 21.79 -7.60 9.41
C GLN A 546 21.46 -7.39 7.94
N ILE A 547 22.50 -7.23 7.12
CA ILE A 547 22.37 -7.20 5.67
C ILE A 547 22.62 -8.62 5.15
N TRP A 548 21.70 -9.12 4.34
CA TRP A 548 21.72 -10.46 3.77
C TRP A 548 21.86 -10.40 2.26
N TYR A 549 22.63 -11.34 1.70
CA TYR A 549 22.73 -11.57 0.26
C TYR A 549 23.12 -13.02 -0.01
N GLY A 550 22.49 -13.66 -1.00
CA GLY A 550 22.78 -15.05 -1.37
C GLY A 550 22.56 -16.04 -0.22
N GLY A 551 21.50 -15.86 0.57
CA GLY A 551 21.12 -16.76 1.67
C GLY A 551 21.98 -16.67 2.93
N LYS A 552 22.90 -15.70 3.03
CA LYS A 552 23.77 -15.53 4.22
C LYS A 552 23.91 -14.07 4.64
N PRO A 553 24.20 -13.78 5.92
CA PRO A 553 24.51 -12.43 6.37
C PRO A 553 25.87 -12.00 5.80
N VAL A 554 25.93 -10.80 5.24
CA VAL A 554 27.15 -10.18 4.68
C VAL A 554 27.64 -9.00 5.51
N SER A 555 26.80 -8.45 6.39
CA SER A 555 27.16 -7.38 7.32
C SER A 555 26.20 -7.34 8.51
N SER A 556 26.69 -6.91 9.67
CA SER A 556 25.86 -6.61 10.85
C SER A 556 26.28 -5.26 11.45
N PHE A 557 25.34 -4.50 11.99
CA PHE A 557 25.63 -3.25 12.70
C PHE A 557 24.46 -2.84 13.62
N SER A 558 24.73 -1.94 14.56
CA SER A 558 23.70 -1.27 15.35
C SER A 558 23.32 0.06 14.69
N ALA A 559 22.03 0.25 14.39
CA ALA A 559 21.50 1.42 13.73
C ALA A 559 21.41 2.62 14.69
N THR A 560 22.56 3.17 15.07
CA THR A 560 22.68 4.36 15.91
C THR A 560 22.47 5.64 15.07
N PRO A 561 22.02 6.76 15.69
CA PRO A 561 21.77 8.01 14.96
C PRO A 561 22.95 8.45 14.10
N GLY A 562 22.70 8.76 12.82
CA GLY A 562 23.72 9.23 11.87
C GLY A 562 24.73 8.18 11.39
N PHE A 563 24.60 6.91 11.82
CA PHE A 563 25.49 5.83 11.41
C PHE A 563 25.44 5.62 9.89
N LYS A 564 26.60 5.32 9.30
CA LYS A 564 26.75 5.03 7.87
C LYS A 564 27.42 3.68 7.66
N ARG A 565 26.86 2.86 6.77
CA ARG A 565 27.43 1.58 6.37
C ARG A 565 27.59 1.54 4.87
N ASN A 566 28.84 1.50 4.41
CA ASN A 566 29.17 1.28 3.00
C ASN A 566 29.66 -0.16 2.84
N LEU A 567 29.07 -0.90 1.91
CA LEU A 567 29.49 -2.24 1.51
C LEU A 567 29.94 -2.20 0.05
N VAL A 568 31.10 -2.78 -0.22
CA VAL A 568 31.59 -3.06 -1.57
C VAL A 568 31.71 -4.56 -1.71
N PHE A 569 31.08 -5.11 -2.73
CA PHE A 569 31.07 -6.54 -3.01
C PHE A 569 32.15 -6.83 -4.06
N GLN A 570 33.02 -7.81 -3.79
CA GLN A 570 34.08 -8.16 -4.74
C GLN A 570 33.49 -8.92 -5.95
N ASN A 571 33.92 -8.54 -7.16
CA ASN A 571 33.68 -9.32 -8.36
C ASN A 571 34.58 -10.56 -8.31
N SER A 572 34.04 -11.68 -7.84
CA SER A 572 34.65 -13.00 -8.04
C SER A 572 34.16 -13.63 -9.34
#